data_AF-A0A9P6TG29-F1
#
_entry.id   AF-A0A9P6TG29-F1
#
_cell.length_a   1.000
_cell.length_b   1.000
_cell.length_c   1.000
_cell.angle_alpha   90.00
_cell.angle_beta   90.00
_cell.angle_gamma   90.00
#
_symmetry.space_group_name_H-M   'P 1'
#
loop_
_entity.id
_entity.type
_entity.pdbx_description
1 polymer ?
#
loop_
_entity_poly.entity_id
_entity_poly.type
_entity_poly.pdbx_seq_one_letter_code
_entity_poly.pdbx_strand_id
1 'polypeptide(L)' 'LGDPVNQGKKNGSLVLHLLDKDIATKIERTGLFLQNELYRGAHYVRSVPQCFRCWKMGHTAQWCKNSPVCNKC' A
#
# COMPACT_ATOMS: atom_id res chain seq x y z
N LEU A 1 -1.54 2.93 -1.53
CA LEU A 1 -1.83 1.73 -2.36
C LEU A 1 -3.34 1.71 -2.71
N GLY A 2 -3.84 2.79 -3.33
CA GLY A 2 -5.29 3.08 -3.48
C GLY A 2 -6.01 2.23 -4.52
N ASP A 3 -6.69 2.88 -5.47
CA ASP A 3 -7.42 2.25 -6.57
C ASP A 3 -6.57 2.20 -7.86
N PRO A 4 -5.80 1.11 -8.08
CA PRO A 4 -4.83 1.05 -9.16
C PRO A 4 -5.47 1.01 -10.55
N VAL A 5 -6.68 0.46 -10.67
CA VAL A 5 -7.38 0.29 -11.94
C VAL A 5 -7.83 1.64 -12.48
N ASN A 6 -8.45 2.46 -11.64
CA ASN A 6 -8.91 3.80 -12.04
C ASN A 6 -7.75 4.82 -12.18
N GLN A 7 -6.58 4.53 -11.59
CA GLN A 7 -5.38 5.37 -11.73
C GLN A 7 -4.50 5.01 -12.95
N GLY A 8 -4.94 4.08 -13.80
CA GLY A 8 -4.20 3.69 -15.00
C GLY A 8 -2.84 3.04 -14.72
N LYS A 9 -2.67 2.44 -13.53
CA LYS A 9 -1.43 1.73 -13.19
C LYS A 9 -1.35 0.45 -14.02
N LYS A 10 -0.37 0.38 -14.91
CA LYS A 10 -0.08 -0.81 -15.71
C LYS A 10 0.51 -1.95 -14.88
N ASN A 11 1.27 -1.61 -13.84
CA ASN A 11 2.04 -2.56 -13.03
C ASN A 11 1.57 -2.56 -11.56
N GLY A 12 1.77 -3.69 -10.89
CA GLY A 12 1.57 -3.83 -9.44
C GLY A 12 2.51 -2.93 -8.63
N SER A 13 2.36 -2.92 -7.30
CA SER A 13 3.25 -2.19 -6.41
C SER A 13 3.93 -3.15 -5.45
N LEU A 14 5.24 -2.99 -5.25
CA LEU A 14 6.03 -3.78 -4.31
C LEU A 14 6.47 -2.89 -3.15
N VAL A 15 6.37 -3.40 -1.92
CA VAL A 15 6.93 -2.73 -0.74
C VAL A 15 8.32 -3.31 -0.49
N LEU A 16 9.33 -2.45 -0.49
CA LEU A 16 10.72 -2.82 -0.24
C LEU A 16 11.14 -2.33 1.14
N HIS A 17 11.66 -3.23 1.96
CA HIS A 17 12.37 -2.88 3.19
C HIS A 17 13.86 -2.72 2.85
N LEU A 18 14.36 -1.49 2.92
CA LEU A 18 15.75 -1.16 2.63
C LEU A 18 16.50 -0.92 3.95
N LEU A 19 17.72 -1.45 4.06
CA LEU A 19 18.54 -1.27 5.25
C LEU A 19 19.04 0.18 5.37
N ASP A 20 19.37 0.79 4.24
CA ASP A 20 19.95 2.13 4.17
C ASP A 20 18.88 3.17 3.76
N LYS A 21 18.74 4.20 4.60
CA LYS A 21 17.82 5.31 4.40
C LYS A 21 18.20 6.16 3.18
N ASP A 22 19.49 6.30 2.88
CA ASP A 22 19.95 7.11 1.76
C ASP A 22 19.62 6.42 0.43
N ILE A 23 19.71 5.09 0.38
CA ILE A 23 19.24 4.30 -0.77
C ILE A 23 17.73 4.46 -0.96
N ALA A 24 16.95 4.37 0.13
CA ALA A 24 15.49 4.59 0.07
C ALA A 24 15.15 5.99 -0.49
N THR A 25 15.79 7.02 0.06
CA THR A 25 15.60 8.42 -0.37
C THR A 25 16.00 8.62 -1.83
N LYS A 26 17.07 7.97 -2.29
CA LYS A 26 17.51 8.01 -3.68
C LYS A 26 16.46 7.38 -4.60
N ILE A 27 15.95 6.20 -4.27
CA ILE A 27 14.91 5.50 -5.06
C ILE A 27 13.61 6.33 -5.13
N GLU A 28 13.23 7.00 -4.05
CA GLU A 28 12.06 7.90 -4.06
C GLU A 28 12.24 9.08 -5.01
N ARG A 29 13.44 9.65 -5.08
CA ARG A 29 13.76 10.81 -5.93
C ARG A 29 13.99 10.45 -7.39
N THR A 30 14.76 9.39 -7.65
CA THR A 30 15.25 9.04 -8.99
C THR A 30 14.52 7.86 -9.62
N GLY A 31 13.82 7.06 -8.82
CA GLY A 31 13.24 5.79 -9.24
C GLY A 31 14.23 4.61 -9.14
N LEU A 32 13.68 3.41 -9.33
CA LEU A 32 14.36 2.12 -9.36
C LEU A 32 14.37 1.60 -10.80
N PHE A 33 15.55 1.34 -11.36
CA PHE A 33 15.67 0.73 -12.67
C PHE A 33 15.72 -0.79 -12.57
N LEU A 34 14.80 -1.49 -13.24
CA LEU A 34 14.67 -2.94 -13.21
C LEU A 34 14.15 -3.42 -14.56
N GLN A 35 14.66 -4.54 -15.09
CA GLN A 35 14.18 -5.14 -16.35
C GLN A 35 14.06 -4.14 -17.52
N ASN A 36 15.03 -3.22 -17.62
CA ASN A 36 15.07 -2.18 -18.65
C ASN A 36 13.93 -1.13 -18.57
N GLU A 37 13.28 -1.00 -17.41
CA GLU A 37 12.22 -0.03 -17.14
C GLU A 37 12.50 0.76 -15.85
N LEU A 38 12.07 2.03 -15.81
CA LEU A 38 12.20 2.89 -14.64
C LEU A 38 10.90 2.89 -13.81
N TYR A 39 10.98 2.37 -12.60
CA TYR A 39 9.87 2.33 -11.65
C TYR A 39 9.97 3.49 -10.66
N ARG A 40 8.87 4.24 -10.49
CA ARG A 40 8.82 5.33 -9.51
C ARG A 40 8.68 4.78 -8.09
N GLY A 41 9.56 5.22 -7.19
CA GLY A 41 9.47 4.94 -5.76
C GLY A 41 8.57 5.94 -5.04
N ALA A 42 8.05 5.53 -3.89
CA ALA A 42 7.36 6.42 -2.96
C ALA A 42 7.51 5.88 -1.53
N HIS A 43 7.56 6.77 -0.54
CA HIS A 43 7.63 6.37 0.85
C HIS A 43 6.39 5.57 1.26
N TYR A 44 6.60 4.39 1.82
CA TYR A 44 5.50 3.55 2.28
C TYR A 44 4.93 4.10 3.60
N VAL A 45 3.72 4.64 3.53
CA VAL A 45 2.93 4.99 4.71
C VAL A 45 1.98 3.84 5.00
N ARG A 46 2.17 3.17 6.13
CA ARG A 46 1.25 2.12 6.59
C ARG A 46 -0.11 2.75 6.84
N SER A 47 -1.10 2.39 6.02
CA SER A 47 -2.47 2.85 6.24
C SER A 47 -3.03 2.24 7.52
N VAL A 48 -3.91 2.98 8.18
CA VAL A 48 -4.71 2.44 9.28
C VAL A 48 -5.42 1.17 8.78
N PRO A 49 -5.35 0.05 9.52
CA PRO A 49 -5.96 -1.19 9.07
C PRO A 49 -7.47 -0.99 8.87
N GLN A 50 -7.95 -1.42 7.71
CA GLN A 50 -9.38 -1.61 7.49
C GLN A 50 -9.81 -2.88 8.24
N CYS A 51 -10.89 -2.78 9.00
CA CYS A 51 -11.47 -3.92 9.68
C CYS A 51 -12.23 -4.80 8.68
N PHE A 52 -11.80 -6.04 8.45
CA PHE A 52 -12.53 -6.98 7.57
C PHE A 52 -13.85 -7.52 8.16
N ARG A 53 -14.17 -7.20 9.42
CA ARG A 53 -15.45 -7.56 10.04
C ARG A 53 -16.54 -6.52 9.73
N CYS A 54 -16.23 -5.23 9.83
CA CYS A 54 -17.22 -4.16 9.69
C CYS A 54 -16.87 -3.10 8.63
N TRP A 55 -15.78 -3.31 7.89
CA TRP A 55 -15.26 -2.45 6.80
C TRP A 55 -14.89 -1.01 7.18
N LYS A 56 -14.93 -0.67 8.48
CA LYS A 56 -14.49 0.63 9.01
C LYS A 56 -12.99 0.66 9.24
N MET A 57 -12.41 1.86 9.13
CA MET A 57 -11.01 2.12 9.47
C MET A 57 -10.83 2.27 10.99
N GLY A 58 -9.60 2.19 11.47
CA GLY A 58 -9.22 2.50 12.86
C GLY A 58 -8.92 1.29 13.74
N HIS A 59 -9.22 0.07 13.29
CA HIS A 59 -9.03 -1.15 14.09
C HIS A 59 -8.94 -2.39 13.19
N THR A 60 -8.37 -3.47 13.73
CA THR A 60 -8.36 -4.78 13.06
C THR A 60 -9.59 -5.59 13.45
N ALA A 61 -9.90 -6.65 12.69
CA ALA A 61 -11.02 -7.54 12.99
C ALA A 61 -10.95 -8.19 14.38
N GLN A 62 -9.73 -8.39 14.91
CA GLN A 62 -9.51 -8.92 16.25
C GLN A 62 -10.06 -8.01 17.36
N TRP A 63 -10.02 -6.69 17.16
CA TRP A 63 -10.45 -5.68 18.14
C TRP A 63 -11.80 -5.03 17.78
N CYS A 64 -12.56 -5.63 16.86
CA CYS A 64 -13.80 -5.05 16.35
C CYS A 64 -14.98 -5.29 17.30
N LYS A 65 -15.60 -4.18 17.75
CA LYS A 65 -16.84 -4.17 18.54
C LYS A 65 -18.12 -4.02 17.70
N ASN A 66 -17.99 -3.77 16.41
CA ASN A 66 -19.13 -3.62 15.50
C ASN A 66 -19.65 -5.00 15.05
N SER A 67 -20.94 -5.06 14.73
CA SER A 67 -21.53 -6.23 14.08
C SER A 67 -20.87 -6.49 12.72
N PRO A 68 -20.73 -7.76 12.31
CA PRO A 68 -20.21 -8.12 11.01
C PRO A 68 -21.10 -7.60 9.89
N VAL A 69 -20.49 -7.04 8.86
CA VAL A 69 -21.19 -6.54 7.66
C VAL A 69 -20.57 -7.24 6.46
N CYS A 70 -21.40 -7.74 5.55
CA CYS A 70 -20.89 -8.33 4.31
C CYS A 70 -20.68 -7.24 3.26
N ASN A 71 -19.66 -7.41 2.43
CA ASN A 71 -19.21 -6.38 1.48
C ASN A 71 -19.96 -6.42 0.15
N LYS A 72 -20.71 -7.49 -0.11
CA LYS A 72 -21.34 -7.80 -1.40
C LYS A 72 -22.85 -8.03 -1.28
N CYS A 73 -23.40 -7.76 -0.12
CA CYS A 73 -24.80 -7.73 0.23
C CYS A 73 -25.06 -6.36 0.88
#